data_AF-A0A855Y6P8-F1
#
_entry.id   AF-A0A855Y6P8-F1
#
_cell.length_a   1.000
_cell.length_b   1.000
_cell.length_c   1.000
_cell.angle_alpha   90.00
_cell.angle_beta   90.00
_cell.angle_gamma   90.00
#
_symmetry.space_group_name_H-M   'P 1'
#
loop_
_entity.id
_entity.type
_entity.pdbx_description
1 polymer ?
#
loop_
_entity_poly.entity_id
_entity_poly.type
_entity_poly.pdbx_seq_one_letter_code
_entity_poly.pdbx_strand_id
1 'polypeptide(L)'
;MAKGADYKVGHPNFLKYEKFIINHLNYKGMPDVYYDGDKVQWEAPSNRKGGKFKDTHVKRKDWWNKKALSLGIDTNTGEWISKTAKEIHPTMMKPCKRCGLELDLRYSYVTEKMIKRVTKLSYFEHTFGFKFPEHVIFFVQRLHIHYGDIIFKDLPNLLKSKHVSEIPILPQSIDAWLQWIEEVLIPSEPKGLLSPGAMSNAPDRLDGFHTLNLCCRQKADSGRFKNNLKLYANDRRAFEHWVEGDWVTADRLMGIIRSDSKLGDTSCLFDGNGSEHVKPCAADHIGPISLGFCHRPEFQFLCNSCNSSKGNRMFVSDVNHLIRVEEAGEKVISWYAKELWDRKKSHISTSEEALRLSKMLRDNRYTFMNILNRLVAEGHYAFLSTFLELERAEFNVKIKEVSVKNHITHIEEIEKNPKENLYVREQQARRLRIAFETLEMYASKVERNALLVTSNEIDEKIIESLKALKAVPEEIHLINEALRKQFEGEKVSEEVLREIAGCISSEHRELASFRKARGHLEDAMHLVAEQLDAAWENDRYTRTLSDSIELLFRD
;
A
#
# COMPACT_ATOMS: atom_id res chain seq x y z
N MET A 1 16.13 22.06 -27.30
CA MET A 1 15.64 20.70 -26.98
C MET A 1 15.55 19.91 -28.27
N ALA A 2 16.31 18.82 -28.43
CA ALA A 2 16.22 17.97 -29.61
C ALA A 2 14.83 17.33 -29.67
N LYS A 3 14.21 17.29 -30.86
CA LYS A 3 12.95 16.56 -31.11
C LYS A 3 13.15 15.11 -30.63
N GLY A 4 12.38 14.69 -29.62
CA GLY A 4 12.46 13.33 -29.09
C GLY A 4 12.18 12.31 -30.19
N ALA A 5 12.96 11.23 -30.24
CA ALA A 5 12.78 10.17 -31.23
C ALA A 5 11.47 9.41 -30.97
N ASP A 6 10.91 8.79 -32.02
CA ASP A 6 9.83 7.82 -31.88
C ASP A 6 10.28 6.69 -30.94
N TYR A 7 9.46 6.41 -29.92
CA TYR A 7 9.70 5.35 -28.93
C TYR A 7 9.93 3.98 -29.58
N LYS A 8 9.35 3.74 -30.77
CA LYS A 8 9.53 2.49 -31.52
C LYS A 8 10.92 2.37 -32.16
N VAL A 9 11.52 3.49 -32.56
CA VAL A 9 12.83 3.53 -33.24
C VAL A 9 13.97 3.66 -32.23
N GLY A 10 13.78 4.44 -31.17
CA GLY A 10 14.81 4.71 -30.16
C GLY A 10 15.80 5.79 -30.57
N HIS A 11 16.30 6.54 -29.59
CA HIS A 11 17.26 7.61 -29.79
C HIS A 11 18.64 7.05 -30.17
N PRO A 12 19.42 7.70 -31.06
CA PRO A 12 20.73 7.20 -31.49
C PRO A 12 21.70 6.86 -30.34
N ASN A 13 21.75 7.69 -29.29
CA ASN A 13 22.57 7.39 -28.09
C ASN A 13 22.15 6.07 -27.42
N PHE A 14 20.85 5.79 -27.38
CA PHE A 14 20.35 4.54 -26.82
C PHE A 14 20.72 3.35 -27.70
N LEU A 15 20.59 3.46 -29.02
CA LEU A 15 20.99 2.39 -29.95
C LEU A 15 22.50 2.08 -29.88
N LYS A 16 23.34 3.12 -29.73
CA LYS A 16 24.78 2.96 -29.48
C LYS A 16 25.04 2.24 -28.15
N TYR A 17 24.30 2.62 -27.11
CA TYR A 17 24.38 1.99 -25.80
C TYR A 17 23.92 0.53 -25.83
N GLU A 18 22.85 0.17 -26.56
CA GLU A 18 22.44 -1.22 -26.71
C GLU A 18 23.58 -2.07 -27.29
N LYS A 19 24.22 -1.57 -28.35
CA LYS A 19 25.38 -2.23 -28.97
C LYS A 19 26.58 -2.31 -28.02
N PHE A 20 26.81 -1.29 -27.20
CA PHE A 20 27.87 -1.31 -26.19
C PHE A 20 27.61 -2.40 -25.13
N ILE A 21 26.40 -2.45 -24.57
CA ILE A 21 26.03 -3.40 -23.52
C ILE A 21 26.12 -4.84 -23.98
N ILE A 22 25.57 -5.18 -25.15
CA ILE A 22 25.55 -6.57 -25.63
C ILE A 22 26.95 -7.13 -25.96
N ASN A 23 27.89 -6.24 -26.30
CA ASN A 23 29.28 -6.62 -26.60
C ASN A 23 30.18 -6.56 -25.35
N HIS A 24 29.69 -6.03 -24.23
CA HIS A 24 30.47 -5.92 -23.01
C HIS A 24 30.59 -7.28 -22.32
N LEU A 25 31.80 -7.60 -21.82
CA LEU A 25 32.11 -8.89 -21.20
C LEU A 25 31.16 -9.25 -20.04
N ASN A 26 30.69 -8.23 -19.30
CA ASN A 26 29.74 -8.40 -18.19
C ASN A 26 28.42 -9.09 -18.59
N TYR A 27 28.00 -8.96 -19.86
CA TYR A 27 26.77 -9.55 -20.40
C TYR A 27 27.03 -10.77 -21.30
N LYS A 28 28.26 -11.32 -21.27
CA LYS A 28 28.60 -12.50 -22.06
C LYS A 28 27.66 -13.67 -21.76
N GLY A 29 27.17 -14.30 -22.82
CA GLY A 29 26.25 -15.45 -22.73
C GLY A 29 24.80 -15.08 -22.42
N MET A 30 24.43 -13.79 -22.47
CA MET A 30 23.03 -13.36 -22.36
C MET A 30 22.16 -14.08 -23.41
N PRO A 31 21.02 -14.69 -23.04
CA PRO A 31 20.17 -15.38 -24.00
C PRO A 31 19.37 -14.45 -24.91
N ASP A 32 19.13 -14.93 -26.14
CA ASP A 32 18.26 -14.31 -27.15
C ASP A 32 18.53 -12.79 -27.30
N VAL A 33 19.78 -12.43 -27.60
CA VAL A 33 20.25 -11.03 -27.72
C VAL A 33 19.73 -10.34 -28.98
N TYR A 34 19.50 -11.11 -30.05
CA TYR A 34 19.07 -10.58 -31.35
C TYR A 34 17.75 -11.20 -31.78
N TYR A 35 16.94 -10.40 -32.47
CA TYR A 35 15.87 -10.89 -33.33
C TYR A 35 16.47 -11.56 -34.58
N ASP A 36 15.64 -11.99 -35.53
CA ASP A 36 16.13 -12.38 -36.86
C ASP A 36 16.80 -11.15 -37.53
N GLY A 37 18.11 -11.22 -37.76
CA GLY A 37 18.96 -10.12 -38.24
C GLY A 37 19.74 -9.41 -37.12
N ASP A 38 20.19 -8.17 -37.36
CA ASP A 38 21.06 -7.42 -36.42
C ASP A 38 20.31 -6.59 -35.36
N LYS A 39 18.98 -6.72 -35.28
CA LYS A 39 18.18 -5.94 -34.35
C LYS A 39 18.25 -6.56 -32.94
N VAL A 40 18.69 -5.77 -31.97
CA VAL A 40 18.78 -6.19 -30.57
C VAL A 40 17.40 -6.46 -29.99
N GLN A 41 17.23 -7.65 -29.41
CA GLN A 41 16.09 -7.97 -28.57
C GLN A 41 16.30 -7.41 -27.18
N TRP A 42 15.98 -6.12 -26.99
CA TRP A 42 16.20 -5.48 -25.70
C TRP A 42 15.21 -5.95 -24.62
N GLU A 43 13.95 -6.11 -24.98
CA GLU A 43 12.84 -6.36 -24.05
C GLU A 43 12.37 -7.82 -24.12
N ALA A 44 12.10 -8.42 -22.96
CA ALA A 44 11.63 -9.80 -22.80
C ALA A 44 10.56 -9.89 -21.70
N PRO A 45 9.36 -9.33 -21.91
CA PRO A 45 8.30 -9.34 -20.91
C PRO A 45 7.78 -10.76 -20.63
N SER A 46 7.37 -11.00 -19.39
CA SER A 46 6.88 -12.30 -18.90
C SER A 46 5.57 -12.78 -19.54
N ASN A 47 4.80 -11.89 -20.16
CA ASN A 47 3.44 -12.17 -20.67
C ASN A 47 3.39 -12.59 -22.16
N ARG A 48 4.54 -12.95 -22.77
CA ARG A 48 4.56 -13.41 -24.17
C ARG A 48 3.91 -14.79 -24.29
N LYS A 49 2.74 -14.86 -24.94
CA LYS A 49 1.97 -16.09 -25.11
C LYS A 49 2.47 -17.04 -26.21
N GLY A 50 3.37 -16.61 -27.10
CA GLY A 50 3.85 -17.43 -28.23
C GLY A 50 4.99 -16.80 -29.04
N GLY A 51 5.46 -17.53 -30.05
CA GLY A 51 6.57 -17.13 -30.94
C GLY A 51 7.96 -17.60 -30.48
N LYS A 52 8.98 -17.37 -31.32
CA LYS A 52 10.38 -17.79 -31.11
C LYS A 52 10.98 -17.37 -29.77
N PHE A 53 10.50 -16.25 -29.22
CA PHE A 53 11.04 -15.60 -28.02
C PHE A 53 10.06 -15.62 -26.83
N LYS A 54 9.14 -16.60 -26.79
CA LYS A 54 8.19 -16.78 -25.68
C LYS A 54 8.91 -17.10 -24.36
N ASP A 55 10.00 -17.88 -24.43
CA ASP A 55 10.73 -18.35 -23.25
C ASP A 55 11.92 -17.44 -22.86
N THR A 56 12.14 -16.34 -23.58
CA THR A 56 13.31 -15.47 -23.33
C THR A 56 13.33 -14.91 -21.92
N HIS A 57 12.17 -14.56 -21.35
CA HIS A 57 12.09 -14.05 -19.98
C HIS A 57 12.67 -15.06 -18.97
N VAL A 58 12.29 -16.33 -19.09
CA VAL A 58 12.76 -17.42 -18.21
C VAL A 58 14.26 -17.63 -18.40
N LYS A 59 14.72 -17.79 -19.65
CA LYS A 59 16.15 -17.96 -19.95
C LYS A 59 17.00 -16.82 -19.38
N ARG A 60 16.54 -15.58 -19.49
CA ARG A 60 17.24 -14.41 -18.92
C ARG A 60 17.22 -14.43 -17.41
N LYS A 61 16.10 -14.79 -16.77
CA LYS A 61 16.04 -14.94 -15.31
C LYS A 61 17.09 -15.94 -14.81
N ASP A 62 17.25 -17.06 -15.50
CA ASP A 62 18.25 -18.07 -15.18
C ASP A 62 19.69 -17.56 -15.38
N TRP A 63 19.92 -16.81 -16.46
CA TRP A 63 21.21 -16.15 -16.67
C TRP A 63 21.54 -15.15 -15.54
N TRP A 64 20.57 -14.31 -15.16
CA TRP A 64 20.72 -13.37 -14.06
C TRP A 64 21.01 -14.08 -12.74
N ASN A 65 20.32 -15.19 -12.44
CA ASN A 65 20.55 -16.00 -11.25
C ASN A 65 22.00 -16.52 -11.22
N LYS A 66 22.45 -17.17 -12.31
CA LYS A 66 23.85 -17.64 -12.43
C LYS A 66 24.85 -16.50 -12.28
N LYS A 67 24.57 -15.34 -12.85
CA LYS A 67 25.42 -14.16 -12.73
C LYS A 67 25.48 -13.65 -11.30
N ALA A 68 24.36 -13.59 -10.59
CA ALA A 68 24.29 -13.20 -9.19
C ALA A 68 25.13 -14.13 -8.30
N LEU A 69 24.96 -15.45 -8.47
CA LEU A 69 25.75 -16.46 -7.75
C LEU A 69 27.26 -16.30 -8.03
N SER A 70 27.66 -15.98 -9.27
CA SER A 70 29.06 -15.74 -9.61
C SER A 70 29.68 -14.49 -8.95
N LEU A 71 28.85 -13.56 -8.48
CA LEU A 71 29.24 -12.36 -7.75
C LEU A 71 29.13 -12.53 -6.23
N GLY A 72 28.76 -13.72 -5.75
CA GLY A 72 28.49 -13.97 -4.34
C GLY A 72 27.19 -13.30 -3.82
N ILE A 73 26.26 -12.95 -4.72
CA ILE A 73 24.97 -12.37 -4.33
C ILE A 73 23.98 -13.50 -4.03
N ASP A 74 23.42 -13.50 -2.82
CA ASP A 74 22.39 -14.46 -2.41
C ASP A 74 21.06 -14.23 -3.14
N THR A 75 20.71 -15.21 -3.97
CA THR A 75 19.49 -15.22 -4.80
C THR A 75 18.22 -15.54 -4.03
N ASN A 76 18.31 -15.88 -2.75
CA ASN A 76 17.15 -16.04 -1.86
C ASN A 76 16.65 -14.69 -1.32
N THR A 77 17.37 -13.59 -1.56
CA THR A 77 16.97 -12.25 -1.12
C THR A 77 16.15 -11.52 -2.19
N GLY A 78 14.97 -10.99 -1.88
CA GLY A 78 14.12 -10.30 -2.87
C GLY A 78 14.73 -9.15 -3.70
N GLU A 79 15.90 -8.61 -3.34
CA GLU A 79 16.59 -7.54 -4.08
C GLU A 79 17.74 -8.03 -4.97
N TRP A 80 18.05 -9.34 -4.96
CA TRP A 80 19.24 -9.94 -5.58
C TRP A 80 19.42 -9.52 -7.04
N ILE A 81 18.34 -9.51 -7.83
CA ILE A 81 18.42 -9.26 -9.27
C ILE A 81 18.71 -7.79 -9.57
N SER A 82 18.20 -6.89 -8.73
CA SER A 82 18.45 -5.45 -8.86
C SER A 82 19.88 -5.08 -8.44
N LYS A 83 20.40 -5.74 -7.40
CA LYS A 83 21.80 -5.62 -6.97
C LYS A 83 22.74 -6.13 -8.07
N THR A 84 22.44 -7.31 -8.62
CA THR A 84 23.19 -7.89 -9.73
C THR A 84 23.23 -6.96 -10.94
N ALA A 85 22.08 -6.37 -11.32
CA ALA A 85 22.01 -5.44 -12.44
C ALA A 85 22.90 -4.20 -12.25
N LYS A 86 22.99 -3.65 -11.03
CA LYS A 86 23.89 -2.53 -10.72
C LYS A 86 25.35 -2.97 -10.76
N GLU A 87 25.68 -4.07 -10.08
CA GLU A 87 27.06 -4.58 -9.95
C GLU A 87 27.71 -4.85 -11.32
N ILE A 88 26.94 -5.38 -12.28
CA ILE A 88 27.46 -5.71 -13.60
C ILE A 88 27.36 -4.57 -14.62
N HIS A 89 26.71 -3.46 -14.28
CA HIS A 89 26.51 -2.39 -15.24
C HIS A 89 27.85 -1.66 -15.50
N PRO A 90 28.37 -1.60 -16.74
CA PRO A 90 29.76 -1.22 -17.00
C PRO A 90 30.15 0.20 -16.55
N THR A 91 29.22 1.13 -16.60
CA THR A 91 29.49 2.57 -16.37
C THR A 91 28.60 3.21 -15.31
N MET A 92 27.62 2.48 -14.79
CA MET A 92 26.43 3.03 -14.09
C MET A 92 25.68 4.18 -14.79
N MET A 93 25.97 4.47 -16.07
CA MET A 93 25.34 5.54 -16.84
C MET A 93 24.53 4.96 -17.99
N LYS A 94 23.27 5.39 -18.12
CA LYS A 94 22.36 4.86 -19.15
C LYS A 94 21.62 5.97 -19.89
N PRO A 95 21.62 5.99 -21.23
CA PRO A 95 20.77 6.88 -22.02
C PRO A 95 19.29 6.47 -21.99
N CYS A 96 18.42 7.48 -22.06
CA CYS A 96 16.99 7.29 -22.23
C CYS A 96 16.67 6.91 -23.68
N LYS A 97 15.87 5.85 -23.91
CA LYS A 97 15.46 5.48 -25.28
C LYS A 97 14.74 6.59 -26.04
N ARG A 98 14.01 7.48 -25.34
CA ARG A 98 13.22 8.53 -25.99
C ARG A 98 14.04 9.79 -26.31
N CYS A 99 14.68 10.38 -25.31
CA CYS A 99 15.36 11.67 -25.45
C CYS A 99 16.89 11.56 -25.49
N GLY A 100 17.46 10.37 -25.30
CA GLY A 100 18.92 10.17 -25.31
C GLY A 100 19.66 10.70 -24.09
N LEU A 101 18.98 11.36 -23.14
CA LEU A 101 19.60 11.89 -21.93
C LEU A 101 20.14 10.74 -21.09
N GLU A 102 21.44 10.77 -20.86
CA GLU A 102 22.16 9.81 -20.03
C GLU A 102 22.02 10.20 -18.56
N LEU A 103 21.60 9.23 -17.74
CA LEU A 103 21.42 9.42 -16.30
C LEU A 103 22.15 8.31 -15.53
N ASP A 104 22.57 8.65 -14.32
CA ASP A 104 23.18 7.75 -13.34
C ASP A 104 22.15 6.76 -12.80
N LEU A 105 22.51 5.48 -12.73
CA LEU A 105 21.66 4.40 -12.24
C LEU A 105 21.67 4.29 -10.71
N ARG A 106 22.57 4.98 -10.02
CA ARG A 106 22.62 5.09 -8.55
C ARG A 106 21.53 6.03 -8.06
N TYR A 107 21.19 5.96 -6.77
CA TYR A 107 20.17 6.81 -6.14
C TYR A 107 20.67 8.23 -5.95
N SER A 108 20.77 8.99 -7.04
CA SER A 108 21.45 10.28 -7.06
C SER A 108 20.58 11.46 -7.52
N TYR A 109 19.31 11.26 -7.87
CA TYR A 109 18.42 12.34 -8.30
C TYR A 109 17.44 12.78 -7.21
N VAL A 110 17.27 14.09 -7.04
CA VAL A 110 16.36 14.64 -6.03
C VAL A 110 14.89 14.30 -6.31
N THR A 111 14.13 14.05 -5.25
CA THR A 111 12.69 13.74 -5.32
C THR A 111 11.83 14.88 -4.79
N GLU A 112 10.51 14.79 -4.99
CA GLU A 112 9.53 15.71 -4.40
C GLU A 112 9.67 15.84 -2.88
N LYS A 113 10.14 14.79 -2.19
CA LYS A 113 10.36 14.83 -0.74
C LYS A 113 11.49 15.80 -0.38
N MET A 114 12.61 15.75 -1.11
CA MET A 114 13.74 16.66 -0.90
C MET A 114 13.32 18.11 -1.20
N ILE A 115 12.61 18.31 -2.33
CA ILE A 115 12.08 19.62 -2.73
C ILE A 115 11.20 20.21 -1.61
N LYS A 116 10.23 19.43 -1.10
CA LYS A 116 9.35 19.86 0.00
C LYS A 116 10.08 20.21 1.29
N ARG A 117 11.25 19.61 1.55
CA ARG A 117 12.06 19.96 2.73
C ARG A 117 12.75 21.31 2.53
N VAL A 118 13.31 21.54 1.34
CA VAL A 118 13.96 22.82 1.00
C VAL A 118 12.96 23.97 1.00
N THR A 119 11.74 23.78 0.48
CA THR A 119 10.71 24.83 0.47
C THR A 119 10.19 25.21 1.85
N LYS A 120 10.55 24.45 2.91
CA LYS A 120 10.17 24.72 4.30
C LYS A 120 11.25 25.45 5.09
N LEU A 121 12.41 25.71 4.49
CA LEU A 121 13.46 26.50 5.11
C LEU A 121 12.94 27.94 5.31
N SER A 122 13.24 28.52 6.46
CA SER A 122 12.74 29.86 6.82
C SER A 122 13.24 30.97 5.89
N TYR A 123 14.34 30.72 5.18
CA TYR A 123 14.98 31.63 4.23
C TYR A 123 14.78 31.20 2.77
N PHE A 124 13.84 30.27 2.50
CA PHE A 124 13.57 29.84 1.13
C PHE A 124 12.95 30.98 0.30
N GLU A 125 13.59 31.28 -0.82
CA GLU A 125 13.08 32.24 -1.80
C GLU A 125 12.43 31.54 -3.00
N HIS A 126 11.25 32.00 -3.42
CA HIS A 126 10.53 31.47 -4.59
C HIS A 126 11.27 31.64 -5.93
N THR A 127 12.34 32.44 -5.95
CA THR A 127 13.24 32.64 -7.08
C THR A 127 14.12 31.41 -7.36
N PHE A 128 14.29 30.51 -6.39
CA PHE A 128 15.05 29.28 -6.58
C PHE A 128 14.29 28.26 -7.43
N GLY A 129 14.68 28.12 -8.70
CA GLY A 129 14.07 27.17 -9.64
C GLY A 129 14.58 25.73 -9.47
N PHE A 130 13.66 24.76 -9.35
CA PHE A 130 13.98 23.34 -9.34
C PHE A 130 14.14 22.80 -10.77
N LYS A 131 15.18 21.99 -11.02
CA LYS A 131 15.38 21.32 -12.31
C LYS A 131 14.94 19.85 -12.20
N PHE A 132 14.49 19.27 -13.30
CA PHE A 132 14.12 17.86 -13.33
C PHE A 132 14.57 17.16 -14.63
N PRO A 133 15.22 15.99 -14.54
CA PRO A 133 15.83 15.42 -13.33
C PRO A 133 17.07 16.23 -12.88
N GLU A 134 17.35 16.31 -11.58
CA GLU A 134 18.52 17.03 -11.05
C GLU A 134 19.31 16.15 -10.08
N HIS A 135 20.60 16.01 -10.34
CA HIS A 135 21.51 15.21 -9.51
C HIS A 135 21.76 15.92 -8.17
N VAL A 136 21.83 15.17 -7.08
CA VAL A 136 21.93 15.70 -5.71
C VAL A 136 23.18 16.54 -5.50
N ILE A 137 24.32 16.17 -6.10
CA ILE A 137 25.55 16.97 -6.07
C ILE A 137 25.32 18.37 -6.67
N PHE A 138 24.78 18.43 -7.90
CA PHE A 138 24.50 19.72 -8.54
C PHE A 138 23.42 20.50 -7.80
N PHE A 139 22.44 19.82 -7.21
CA PHE A 139 21.42 20.43 -6.40
C PHE A 139 22.00 21.11 -5.16
N VAL A 140 22.85 20.42 -4.39
CA VAL A 140 23.49 20.95 -3.18
C VAL A 140 24.46 22.07 -3.52
N GLN A 141 25.23 21.95 -4.61
CA GLN A 141 26.06 23.04 -5.12
C GLN A 141 25.23 24.29 -5.42
N ARG A 142 24.09 24.15 -6.10
CA ARG A 142 23.22 25.29 -6.41
C ARG A 142 22.58 25.90 -5.17
N LEU A 143 22.22 25.09 -4.17
CA LEU A 143 21.73 25.60 -2.88
C LEU A 143 22.81 26.43 -2.18
N HIS A 144 24.06 25.96 -2.16
CA HIS A 144 25.18 26.70 -1.60
C HIS A 144 25.47 27.99 -2.36
N ILE A 145 25.50 27.96 -3.70
CA ILE A 145 25.68 29.16 -4.53
C ILE A 145 24.60 30.21 -4.23
N HIS A 146 23.36 29.79 -3.99
CA HIS A 146 22.23 30.70 -3.84
C HIS A 146 22.03 31.20 -2.41
N TYR A 147 22.18 30.33 -1.41
CA TYR A 147 21.93 30.65 0.00
C TYR A 147 23.21 30.87 0.82
N GLY A 148 24.39 30.55 0.30
CA GLY A 148 25.66 30.61 1.02
C GLY A 148 25.75 29.57 2.14
N ASP A 149 26.61 29.84 3.11
CA ASP A 149 27.00 28.87 4.16
C ASP A 149 25.87 28.54 5.15
N ILE A 150 24.78 29.30 5.16
CA ILE A 150 23.61 29.00 5.99
C ILE A 150 23.07 27.58 5.71
N ILE A 151 23.20 27.10 4.47
CA ILE A 151 22.69 25.78 4.07
C ILE A 151 23.35 24.64 4.85
N PHE A 152 24.61 24.80 5.30
CA PHE A 152 25.32 23.75 6.02
C PHE A 152 24.65 23.38 7.34
N LYS A 153 23.90 24.31 7.96
CA LYS A 153 23.11 24.03 9.17
C LYS A 153 21.93 23.12 8.89
N ASP A 154 21.37 23.19 7.68
CA ASP A 154 20.15 22.47 7.29
C ASP A 154 20.41 21.19 6.50
N LEU A 155 21.58 21.06 5.85
CA LEU A 155 21.97 19.85 5.11
C LEU A 155 21.78 18.54 5.89
N PRO A 156 22.11 18.43 7.21
CA PRO A 156 21.82 17.23 7.97
C PRO A 156 20.34 16.83 7.92
N ASN A 157 19.43 17.78 8.13
CA ASN A 157 17.99 17.52 8.12
C ASN A 157 17.45 17.28 6.71
N LEU A 158 18.00 17.98 5.71
CA LEU A 158 17.63 17.80 4.32
C LEU A 158 18.02 16.41 3.81
N LEU A 159 19.23 15.93 4.14
CA LEU A 159 19.81 14.69 3.62
C LEU A 159 19.51 13.43 4.47
N LYS A 160 18.95 13.59 5.67
CA LYS A 160 18.55 12.45 6.52
C LYS A 160 17.53 11.53 5.84
N SER A 161 17.80 10.23 5.87
CA SER A 161 16.94 9.18 5.31
C SER A 161 16.79 8.00 6.27
N LYS A 162 15.99 6.98 5.91
CA LYS A 162 15.90 5.74 6.70
C LYS A 162 17.21 4.91 6.64
N HIS A 163 17.99 5.07 5.58
CA HIS A 163 19.23 4.33 5.33
C HIS A 163 20.46 5.08 5.88
N VAL A 164 20.29 6.38 6.17
CA VAL A 164 21.28 7.26 6.78
C VAL A 164 20.54 8.14 7.78
N SER A 165 20.38 7.63 9.00
CA SER A 165 19.64 8.29 10.08
C SER A 165 20.49 9.31 10.86
N GLU A 166 21.80 9.09 10.89
CA GLU A 166 22.79 9.92 11.57
C GLU A 166 23.74 10.49 10.53
N ILE A 167 23.83 11.82 10.49
CA ILE A 167 24.69 12.55 9.55
C ILE A 167 25.92 12.97 10.36
N PRO A 168 27.14 12.70 9.87
CA PRO A 168 28.36 13.09 10.58
C PRO A 168 28.45 14.61 10.69
N ILE A 169 29.18 15.08 11.70
CA ILE A 169 29.57 16.48 11.80
C ILE A 169 30.62 16.72 10.72
N LEU A 170 30.25 17.49 9.69
CA LEU A 170 31.13 17.85 8.59
C LEU A 170 31.56 19.31 8.69
N PRO A 171 32.74 19.67 8.16
CA PRO A 171 33.14 21.06 8.01
C PRO A 171 32.10 21.87 7.22
N GLN A 172 32.04 23.18 7.45
CA GLN A 172 31.27 24.13 6.63
C GLN A 172 32.00 24.38 5.29
N SER A 173 32.18 23.30 4.53
CA SER A 173 32.84 23.29 3.23
C SER A 173 31.97 22.51 2.26
N ILE A 174 31.68 23.12 1.11
CA ILE A 174 30.90 22.47 0.06
C ILE A 174 31.58 21.17 -0.38
N ASP A 175 32.90 21.14 -0.53
CA ASP A 175 33.64 19.96 -0.98
C ASP A 175 33.49 18.78 -0.01
N ALA A 176 33.54 19.05 1.30
CA ALA A 176 33.34 18.00 2.31
C ALA A 176 31.93 17.38 2.22
N TRP A 177 30.91 18.21 1.99
CA TRP A 177 29.54 17.74 1.81
C TRP A 177 29.36 16.96 0.51
N LEU A 178 29.94 17.43 -0.60
CA LEU A 178 29.83 16.74 -1.88
C LEU A 178 30.55 15.40 -1.87
N GLN A 179 31.73 15.34 -1.26
CA GLN A 179 32.48 14.10 -1.07
C GLN A 179 31.65 13.10 -0.24
N TRP A 180 31.11 13.54 0.90
CA TRP A 180 30.27 12.67 1.74
C TRP A 180 29.01 12.19 0.99
N ILE A 181 28.39 13.04 0.17
CA ILE A 181 27.25 12.65 -0.64
C ILE A 181 27.62 11.55 -1.64
N GLU A 182 28.75 11.68 -2.31
CA GLU A 182 29.21 10.72 -3.33
C GLU A 182 29.67 9.39 -2.71
N GLU A 183 30.41 9.45 -1.61
CA GLU A 183 31.04 8.27 -0.99
C GLU A 183 30.13 7.53 -0.01
N VAL A 184 29.15 8.22 0.59
CA VAL A 184 28.30 7.64 1.66
C VAL A 184 26.83 7.70 1.29
N LEU A 185 26.29 8.88 1.01
CA LEU A 185 24.85 9.03 0.82
C LEU A 185 24.36 8.27 -0.42
N ILE A 186 24.95 8.47 -1.59
CA ILE A 186 24.51 7.80 -2.83
C ILE A 186 24.66 6.26 -2.72
N PRO A 187 25.80 5.72 -2.25
CA PRO A 187 25.99 4.28 -2.06
C PRO A 187 25.04 3.64 -1.05
N SER A 188 24.56 4.39 -0.05
CA SER A 188 23.57 3.90 0.93
C SER A 188 22.17 3.62 0.34
N GLU A 189 21.93 3.98 -0.92
CA GLU A 189 20.64 3.89 -1.61
C GLU A 189 19.48 4.52 -0.81
N PRO A 190 19.44 5.85 -0.62
CA PRO A 190 18.48 6.50 0.26
C PRO A 190 17.09 6.57 -0.38
N LYS A 191 16.42 5.41 -0.48
CA LYS A 191 15.13 5.21 -1.15
C LYS A 191 14.08 6.18 -0.62
N GLY A 192 13.42 6.88 -1.55
CA GLY A 192 12.37 7.86 -1.25
C GLY A 192 12.88 9.26 -0.91
N LEU A 193 14.17 9.43 -0.63
CA LEU A 193 14.82 10.75 -0.61
C LEU A 193 15.39 11.06 -2.00
N LEU A 194 16.18 10.14 -2.53
CA LEU A 194 16.72 10.19 -3.89
C LEU A 194 16.08 9.09 -4.76
N SER A 195 16.20 9.25 -6.07
CA SER A 195 15.76 8.31 -7.10
C SER A 195 16.92 7.93 -8.00
N PRO A 196 16.95 6.71 -8.57
CA PRO A 196 17.86 6.40 -9.65
C PRO A 196 17.38 7.03 -10.96
N GLY A 197 18.31 7.21 -11.90
CA GLY A 197 18.05 7.68 -13.25
C GLY A 197 17.20 6.69 -14.07
N ALA A 198 17.31 5.39 -13.81
CA ALA A 198 16.37 4.39 -14.28
C ALA A 198 16.16 3.30 -13.20
N MET A 199 14.93 2.82 -13.06
CA MET A 199 14.64 1.74 -12.12
C MET A 199 15.09 0.40 -12.70
N SER A 200 15.53 -0.52 -11.84
CA SER A 200 15.76 -1.89 -12.25
C SER A 200 14.46 -2.51 -12.80
N ASN A 201 14.62 -3.28 -13.88
CA ASN A 201 13.56 -4.00 -14.56
C ASN A 201 14.12 -5.30 -15.17
N ALA A 202 14.99 -5.98 -14.43
CA ALA A 202 15.46 -7.32 -14.78
C ALA A 202 14.40 -8.36 -14.39
N PRO A 203 14.26 -9.49 -15.12
CA PRO A 203 15.00 -9.87 -16.34
C PRO A 203 14.37 -9.29 -17.64
N ASP A 204 13.30 -8.52 -17.49
CA ASP A 204 12.49 -7.91 -18.54
C ASP A 204 13.28 -7.06 -19.54
N ARG A 205 14.41 -6.49 -19.12
CA ARG A 205 15.33 -5.68 -19.93
C ARG A 205 16.73 -6.27 -19.87
N LEU A 206 17.42 -6.23 -21.01
CA LEU A 206 18.72 -6.89 -21.19
C LEU A 206 19.80 -6.33 -20.25
N ASP A 207 19.87 -5.01 -20.11
CA ASP A 207 20.75 -4.30 -19.16
C ASP A 207 20.25 -4.36 -17.71
N GLY A 208 19.06 -4.90 -17.49
CA GLY A 208 18.41 -4.95 -16.19
C GLY A 208 17.76 -3.64 -15.73
N PHE A 209 17.64 -2.62 -16.59
CA PHE A 209 17.05 -1.32 -16.25
C PHE A 209 15.94 -0.92 -17.22
N HIS A 210 15.01 -0.12 -16.72
CA HIS A 210 13.91 0.36 -17.54
C HIS A 210 14.40 1.17 -18.74
N THR A 211 13.86 0.86 -19.92
CA THR A 211 14.21 1.50 -21.19
C THR A 211 14.08 3.04 -21.16
N LEU A 212 13.05 3.53 -20.46
CA LEU A 212 12.84 4.95 -20.19
C LEU A 212 13.44 5.35 -18.85
N ASN A 213 14.25 6.40 -18.88
CA ASN A 213 14.82 7.02 -17.70
C ASN A 213 13.82 7.99 -17.03
N LEU A 214 14.16 8.46 -15.83
CA LEU A 214 13.41 9.40 -15.00
C LEU A 214 12.91 10.63 -15.77
N CYS A 215 13.72 11.14 -16.71
CA CYS A 215 13.40 12.30 -17.54
C CYS A 215 12.16 12.13 -18.45
N CYS A 216 11.81 10.90 -18.85
CA CYS A 216 10.72 10.64 -19.78
C CYS A 216 9.69 9.64 -19.27
N ARG A 217 10.02 8.83 -18.26
CA ARG A 217 9.19 7.70 -17.82
C ARG A 217 7.76 8.11 -17.48
N GLN A 218 7.58 9.13 -16.64
CA GLN A 218 6.24 9.57 -16.21
C GLN A 218 5.33 10.03 -17.36
N LYS A 219 5.91 10.47 -18.49
CA LYS A 219 5.19 11.03 -19.64
C LYS A 219 5.08 10.06 -20.82
N ALA A 220 5.80 8.95 -20.80
CA ALA A 220 5.95 8.04 -21.94
C ALA A 220 5.58 6.59 -21.61
N ASP A 221 5.61 6.22 -20.34
CA ASP A 221 5.16 4.92 -19.84
C ASP A 221 3.67 5.04 -19.46
N SER A 222 2.78 4.62 -20.37
CA SER A 222 1.34 4.79 -20.19
C SER A 222 0.80 4.06 -18.96
N GLY A 223 1.42 2.95 -18.56
CA GLY A 223 1.09 2.25 -17.31
C GLY A 223 1.42 3.05 -16.05
N ARG A 224 2.27 4.09 -16.17
CA ARG A 224 2.65 4.99 -15.07
C ARG A 224 2.14 6.41 -15.21
N PHE A 225 1.19 6.65 -16.11
CA PHE A 225 0.44 7.91 -16.07
C PHE A 225 -0.24 8.05 -14.71
N LYS A 226 -0.18 9.27 -14.13
CA LYS A 226 -0.70 9.54 -12.79
C LYS A 226 -2.15 9.07 -12.63
N ASN A 227 -2.98 9.23 -13.66
CA ASN A 227 -4.38 8.79 -13.66
C ASN A 227 -4.51 7.27 -13.60
N ASN A 228 -3.64 6.53 -14.30
CA ASN A 228 -3.64 5.06 -14.28
C ASN A 228 -3.14 4.53 -12.93
N LEU A 229 -2.12 5.14 -12.32
CA LEU A 229 -1.63 4.73 -11.00
C LEU A 229 -2.65 4.91 -9.88
N LYS A 230 -3.50 5.94 -9.96
CA LYS A 230 -4.58 6.19 -9.00
C LYS A 230 -5.63 5.07 -8.99
N LEU A 231 -5.83 4.39 -10.13
CA LEU A 231 -6.77 3.27 -10.27
C LEU A 231 -6.29 1.98 -9.59
N TYR A 232 -5.00 1.86 -9.26
CA TYR A 232 -4.40 0.66 -8.65
C TYR A 232 -4.18 0.79 -7.14
N ALA A 233 -4.69 1.85 -6.51
CA ALA A 233 -4.51 2.08 -5.08
C ALA A 233 -5.52 1.25 -4.29
N ASN A 234 -5.02 0.29 -3.50
CA ASN A 234 -5.84 -0.54 -2.64
C ASN A 234 -5.91 0.05 -1.22
N ASP A 235 -7.09 0.06 -0.61
CA ASP A 235 -7.23 0.46 0.78
C ASP A 235 -6.90 -0.70 1.72
N ARG A 236 -5.64 -0.71 2.16
CA ARG A 236 -5.13 -1.76 3.04
C ARG A 236 -5.87 -1.86 4.38
N ARG A 237 -6.56 -0.80 4.82
CA ARG A 237 -7.29 -0.78 6.09
C ARG A 237 -8.30 -1.91 6.20
N ALA A 238 -8.86 -2.35 5.07
CA ALA A 238 -9.83 -3.43 5.03
C ALA A 238 -9.28 -4.73 5.65
N PHE A 239 -8.05 -5.11 5.33
CA PHE A 239 -7.43 -6.32 5.87
C PHE A 239 -6.50 -6.05 7.06
N GLU A 240 -6.06 -4.81 7.30
CA GLU A 240 -5.41 -4.43 8.56
C GLU A 240 -6.38 -4.46 9.76
N HIS A 241 -7.67 -4.19 9.51
CA HIS A 241 -8.74 -4.24 10.52
C HIS A 241 -9.64 -5.46 10.39
N TRP A 242 -9.26 -6.43 9.54
CA TRP A 242 -9.96 -7.70 9.38
C TRP A 242 -11.47 -7.53 9.14
N VAL A 243 -11.86 -6.52 8.36
CA VAL A 243 -13.27 -6.25 8.02
C VAL A 243 -13.67 -7.00 6.75
N GLU A 244 -14.96 -7.29 6.69
CA GLU A 244 -15.60 -7.88 5.51
C GLU A 244 -15.91 -6.82 4.45
N GLY A 245 -16.35 -7.26 3.27
CA GLY A 245 -16.87 -6.41 2.20
C GLY A 245 -16.23 -6.68 0.84
N ASP A 246 -16.88 -6.16 -0.20
CA ASP A 246 -16.36 -6.27 -1.57
C ASP A 246 -15.25 -5.26 -1.83
N TRP A 247 -14.09 -5.55 -1.24
CA TRP A 247 -12.92 -4.69 -1.27
C TRP A 247 -12.39 -4.44 -2.70
N VAL A 248 -12.58 -5.37 -3.64
CA VAL A 248 -12.17 -5.18 -5.03
C VAL A 248 -13.02 -4.11 -5.69
N THR A 249 -14.34 -4.19 -5.53
CA THR A 249 -15.25 -3.18 -6.07
C THR A 249 -15.05 -1.83 -5.39
N ALA A 250 -14.85 -1.82 -4.06
CA ALA A 250 -14.63 -0.60 -3.29
C ALA A 250 -13.32 0.11 -3.67
N ASP A 251 -12.20 -0.63 -3.78
CA ASP A 251 -10.92 -0.09 -4.23
C ASP A 251 -11.03 0.44 -5.67
N ARG A 252 -11.78 -0.26 -6.54
CA ARG A 252 -12.02 0.19 -7.92
C ARG A 252 -12.77 1.52 -7.96
N LEU A 253 -13.86 1.64 -7.20
CA LEU A 253 -14.64 2.88 -7.12
C LEU A 253 -13.80 4.03 -6.55
N MET A 254 -13.04 3.79 -5.48
CA MET A 254 -12.14 4.78 -4.90
C MET A 254 -11.08 5.25 -5.91
N GLY A 255 -10.55 4.32 -6.71
CA GLY A 255 -9.63 4.63 -7.80
C GLY A 255 -10.27 5.54 -8.86
N ILE A 256 -11.52 5.25 -9.24
CA ILE A 256 -12.31 6.08 -10.19
C ILE A 256 -12.45 7.50 -9.65
N ILE A 257 -12.93 7.66 -8.41
CA ILE A 257 -13.13 8.97 -7.76
C ILE A 257 -11.83 9.79 -7.75
N ARG A 258 -10.68 9.17 -7.46
CA ARG A 258 -9.38 9.86 -7.46
C ARG A 258 -8.92 10.31 -8.86
N SER A 259 -9.33 9.57 -9.89
CA SER A 259 -8.89 9.76 -11.28
C SER A 259 -9.79 10.68 -12.09
N ASP A 260 -11.07 10.76 -11.73
CA ASP A 260 -12.08 11.60 -12.40
C ASP A 260 -12.15 12.99 -11.73
N SER A 261 -11.75 14.02 -12.46
CA SER A 261 -11.80 15.39 -11.96
C SER A 261 -13.22 15.87 -11.70
N LYS A 262 -14.22 15.40 -12.46
CA LYS A 262 -15.62 15.79 -12.26
C LYS A 262 -16.15 15.28 -10.93
N LEU A 263 -15.83 14.03 -10.58
CA LEU A 263 -16.16 13.49 -9.26
C LEU A 263 -15.40 14.22 -8.16
N GLY A 264 -14.11 14.51 -8.36
CA GLY A 264 -13.33 15.32 -7.42
C GLY A 264 -13.86 16.75 -7.21
N ASP A 265 -14.58 17.31 -8.18
CA ASP A 265 -15.22 18.62 -8.09
C ASP A 265 -16.58 18.62 -7.37
N THR A 266 -17.06 17.45 -6.95
CA THR A 266 -18.28 17.31 -6.16
C THR A 266 -18.17 18.06 -4.83
N SER A 267 -19.25 18.68 -4.40
CA SER A 267 -19.34 19.40 -3.14
C SER A 267 -19.03 18.51 -1.94
N CYS A 268 -18.30 19.06 -0.97
CA CYS A 268 -18.07 18.42 0.33
C CYS A 268 -19.42 18.24 1.05
N LEU A 269 -19.56 17.17 1.83
CA LEU A 269 -20.72 16.95 2.70
C LEU A 269 -21.04 18.16 3.60
N PHE A 270 -20.01 18.90 4.01
CA PHE A 270 -20.14 20.05 4.90
C PHE A 270 -20.10 21.40 4.15
N ASP A 271 -20.22 21.38 2.82
CA ASP A 271 -20.35 22.61 2.04
C ASP A 271 -21.57 23.41 2.51
N GLY A 272 -21.45 24.74 2.53
CA GLY A 272 -22.51 25.65 2.98
C GLY A 272 -22.51 25.96 4.48
N ASN A 273 -21.57 25.40 5.26
CA ASN A 273 -21.37 25.72 6.68
C ASN A 273 -20.60 27.05 6.93
N GLY A 274 -20.32 27.84 5.88
CA GLY A 274 -19.58 29.11 5.96
C GLY A 274 -18.05 28.98 5.96
N SER A 275 -17.50 27.76 6.00
CA SER A 275 -16.05 27.53 5.89
C SER A 275 -15.62 27.25 4.45
N GLU A 276 -14.36 27.55 4.11
CA GLU A 276 -13.81 27.29 2.79
C GLU A 276 -13.44 25.81 2.61
N HIS A 277 -14.03 25.15 1.61
CA HIS A 277 -13.80 23.74 1.30
C HIS A 277 -12.97 23.59 0.03
N VAL A 278 -11.68 23.28 0.24
CA VAL A 278 -10.72 23.15 -0.86
C VAL A 278 -10.91 21.83 -1.60
N LYS A 279 -11.15 21.93 -2.91
CA LYS A 279 -11.21 20.82 -3.87
C LYS A 279 -9.81 20.28 -4.23
N PRO A 280 -9.69 19.03 -4.74
CA PRO A 280 -10.76 18.05 -4.95
C PRO A 280 -11.20 17.37 -3.64
N CYS A 281 -12.47 17.03 -3.56
CA CYS A 281 -12.99 16.15 -2.52
C CYS A 281 -12.48 14.71 -2.73
N ALA A 282 -12.24 14.03 -1.63
CA ALA A 282 -11.83 12.64 -1.59
C ALA A 282 -13.01 11.75 -1.20
N ALA A 283 -12.93 10.48 -1.63
CA ALA A 283 -13.78 9.41 -1.14
C ALA A 283 -13.49 9.13 0.34
N ASP A 284 -14.49 9.28 1.20
CA ASP A 284 -14.47 8.90 2.61
C ASP A 284 -15.48 7.78 2.87
N HIS A 285 -15.16 6.92 3.83
CA HIS A 285 -16.05 5.85 4.26
C HIS A 285 -17.15 6.41 5.17
N ILE A 286 -18.41 6.12 4.84
CA ILE A 286 -19.56 6.52 5.67
C ILE A 286 -19.47 5.83 7.03
N GLY A 287 -19.45 4.50 7.03
CA GLY A 287 -19.05 3.68 8.19
C GLY A 287 -17.53 3.49 8.23
N PRO A 288 -16.81 4.00 9.24
CA PRO A 288 -15.35 3.90 9.25
C PRO A 288 -14.88 2.43 9.36
N ILE A 289 -14.03 1.98 8.43
CA ILE A 289 -13.41 0.63 8.48
C ILE A 289 -12.75 0.36 9.84
N SER A 290 -12.11 1.39 10.41
CA SER A 290 -11.45 1.29 11.72
C SER A 290 -12.41 1.08 12.91
N LEU A 291 -13.72 1.01 12.67
CA LEU A 291 -14.74 0.68 13.67
C LEU A 291 -15.45 -0.65 13.36
N GLY A 292 -14.99 -1.41 12.36
CA GLY A 292 -15.56 -2.70 11.99
C GLY A 292 -16.56 -2.67 10.85
N PHE A 293 -16.85 -1.50 10.27
CA PHE A 293 -17.70 -1.38 9.09
C PHE A 293 -17.05 -2.01 7.86
N CYS A 294 -17.89 -2.60 7.01
CA CYS A 294 -17.43 -3.31 5.82
C CYS A 294 -16.80 -2.33 4.80
N HIS A 295 -15.80 -2.80 4.06
CA HIS A 295 -15.24 -2.04 2.93
C HIS A 295 -16.19 -2.14 1.72
N ARG A 296 -17.23 -1.31 1.73
CA ARG A 296 -18.30 -1.27 0.73
C ARG A 296 -17.95 -0.34 -0.43
N PRO A 297 -18.46 -0.61 -1.65
CA PRO A 297 -18.29 0.27 -2.80
C PRO A 297 -19.28 1.45 -2.77
N GLU A 298 -19.27 2.18 -1.66
CA GLU A 298 -20.10 3.37 -1.41
C GLU A 298 -19.29 4.35 -0.56
N PHE A 299 -19.12 5.58 -1.06
CA PHE A 299 -18.32 6.62 -0.42
C PHE A 299 -19.07 7.93 -0.37
N GLN A 300 -18.77 8.72 0.66
CA GLN A 300 -19.17 10.11 0.73
C GLN A 300 -18.01 11.04 0.33
N PHE A 301 -18.33 12.23 -0.18
CA PHE A 301 -17.32 13.21 -0.57
C PHE A 301 -16.98 14.17 0.57
N LEU A 302 -15.70 14.20 0.94
CA LEU A 302 -15.15 15.15 1.92
C LEU A 302 -13.89 15.83 1.38
N CYS A 303 -13.76 17.14 1.63
CA CYS A 303 -12.49 17.83 1.43
C CYS A 303 -11.43 17.33 2.43
N ASN A 304 -10.14 17.60 2.18
CA ASN A 304 -9.06 17.05 3.00
C ASN A 304 -9.13 17.45 4.47
N SER A 305 -9.51 18.71 4.77
CA SER A 305 -9.65 19.20 6.15
C SER A 305 -10.80 18.50 6.87
N CYS A 306 -11.97 18.39 6.24
CA CYS A 306 -13.12 17.70 6.80
C CYS A 306 -12.87 16.20 7.00
N ASN A 307 -12.24 15.53 6.05
CA ASN A 307 -11.87 14.12 6.18
C ASN A 307 -10.91 13.92 7.37
N SER A 308 -9.85 14.74 7.45
CA SER A 308 -8.91 14.68 8.57
C SER A 308 -9.56 14.99 9.91
N SER A 309 -10.52 15.92 9.96
CA SER A 309 -11.26 16.27 11.17
C SER A 309 -12.23 15.17 11.60
N LYS A 310 -12.95 14.55 10.66
CA LYS A 310 -13.86 13.42 10.91
C LYS A 310 -13.11 12.22 11.49
N GLY A 311 -12.01 11.84 10.85
CA GLY A 311 -11.23 10.67 11.26
C GLY A 311 -12.09 9.41 11.30
N ASN A 312 -12.20 8.77 12.47
CA ASN A 312 -13.07 7.60 12.67
C ASN A 312 -14.38 7.91 13.41
N ARG A 313 -14.75 9.19 13.55
CA ARG A 313 -16.01 9.57 14.19
C ARG A 313 -17.16 9.38 13.22
N MET A 314 -18.28 8.90 13.73
CA MET A 314 -19.54 8.83 13.01
C MET A 314 -20.43 10.02 13.37
N PHE A 315 -21.21 10.46 12.39
CA PHE A 315 -22.30 11.40 12.57
C PHE A 315 -23.66 10.68 12.60
N VAL A 316 -24.69 11.36 13.12
CA VAL A 316 -26.07 10.85 13.10
C VAL A 316 -26.52 10.57 11.66
N SER A 317 -26.10 11.40 10.69
CA SER A 317 -26.34 11.17 9.26
C SER A 317 -25.73 9.88 8.75
N ASP A 318 -24.51 9.55 9.20
CA ASP A 318 -23.83 8.30 8.83
C ASP A 318 -24.60 7.10 9.35
N VAL A 319 -25.01 7.13 10.63
CA VAL A 319 -25.81 6.07 11.26
C VAL A 319 -27.12 5.85 10.51
N ASN A 320 -27.88 6.93 10.28
CA ASN A 320 -29.16 6.86 9.59
C ASN A 320 -29.03 6.34 8.15
N HIS A 321 -27.94 6.70 7.45
CA HIS A 321 -27.66 6.15 6.14
C HIS A 321 -27.39 4.65 6.20
N LEU A 322 -26.52 4.22 7.10
CA LEU A 322 -26.15 2.81 7.25
C LEU A 322 -27.34 1.94 7.67
N ILE A 323 -28.26 2.45 8.49
CA ILE A 323 -29.52 1.76 8.83
C ILE A 323 -30.36 1.54 7.56
N ARG A 324 -30.61 2.58 6.75
CA ARG A 324 -31.39 2.45 5.51
C ARG A 324 -30.77 1.45 4.53
N VAL A 325 -29.45 1.44 4.46
CA VAL A 325 -28.72 0.50 3.59
C VAL A 325 -28.83 -0.94 4.10
N GLU A 326 -28.76 -1.13 5.42
CA GLU A 326 -29.00 -2.44 6.03
C GLU A 326 -30.44 -2.92 5.84
N GLU A 327 -31.43 -2.02 5.96
CA GLU A 327 -32.84 -2.29 5.67
C GLU A 327 -33.09 -2.67 4.20
N ALA A 328 -32.26 -2.17 3.28
CA ALA A 328 -32.26 -2.57 1.87
C ALA A 328 -31.61 -3.95 1.63
N GLY A 329 -31.13 -4.63 2.67
CA GLY A 329 -30.56 -5.97 2.61
C GLY A 329 -29.04 -6.01 2.43
N GLU A 330 -28.34 -4.87 2.48
CA GLU A 330 -26.89 -4.85 2.38
C GLU A 330 -26.20 -5.02 3.74
N LYS A 331 -25.08 -5.75 3.74
CA LYS A 331 -24.24 -5.90 4.93
C LYS A 331 -23.38 -4.66 5.14
N VAL A 332 -23.66 -3.88 6.17
CA VAL A 332 -22.92 -2.63 6.48
C VAL A 332 -21.75 -2.82 7.44
N ILE A 333 -21.81 -3.80 8.34
CA ILE A 333 -20.83 -4.02 9.40
C ILE A 333 -20.38 -5.48 9.48
N SER A 334 -19.12 -5.69 9.86
CA SER A 334 -18.54 -7.03 9.99
C SER A 334 -19.18 -7.79 11.16
N TRP A 335 -19.21 -9.12 11.06
CA TRP A 335 -19.89 -10.00 12.02
C TRP A 335 -19.51 -9.72 13.48
N TYR A 336 -18.23 -9.45 13.76
CA TYR A 336 -17.71 -9.27 15.12
C TYR A 336 -18.23 -7.99 15.81
N ALA A 337 -18.72 -7.02 15.03
CA ALA A 337 -19.24 -5.76 15.54
C ALA A 337 -20.77 -5.64 15.35
N LYS A 338 -21.40 -6.62 14.66
CA LYS A 338 -22.82 -6.57 14.31
C LYS A 338 -23.73 -6.48 15.53
N GLU A 339 -23.48 -7.28 16.55
CA GLU A 339 -24.33 -7.31 17.75
C GLU A 339 -24.35 -5.95 18.47
N LEU A 340 -23.18 -5.32 18.65
CA LEU A 340 -23.11 -4.00 19.28
C LEU A 340 -23.79 -2.92 18.42
N TRP A 341 -23.62 -2.99 17.10
CA TRP A 341 -24.31 -2.11 16.16
C TRP A 341 -25.83 -2.26 16.25
N ASP A 342 -26.34 -3.48 16.24
CA ASP A 342 -27.77 -3.76 16.26
C ASP A 342 -28.44 -3.27 17.57
N ARG A 343 -27.75 -3.40 18.70
CA ARG A 343 -28.24 -2.89 20.01
C ARG A 343 -28.35 -1.36 20.06
N LYS A 344 -27.44 -0.65 19.40
CA LYS A 344 -27.31 0.81 19.56
C LYS A 344 -27.83 1.64 18.40
N LYS A 345 -27.81 1.15 17.16
CA LYS A 345 -28.07 1.95 15.95
C LYS A 345 -29.40 2.74 16.01
N SER A 346 -30.47 2.13 16.53
CA SER A 346 -31.80 2.75 16.64
C SER A 346 -31.91 3.83 17.73
N HIS A 347 -30.95 3.88 18.66
CA HIS A 347 -30.94 4.82 19.77
C HIS A 347 -30.12 6.08 19.47
N ILE A 348 -29.45 6.15 18.32
CA ILE A 348 -28.57 7.28 17.99
C ILE A 348 -29.39 8.41 17.38
N SER A 349 -29.58 9.48 18.14
CA SER A 349 -30.32 10.68 17.75
C SER A 349 -29.48 11.95 17.80
N THR A 350 -28.37 11.94 18.55
CA THR A 350 -27.50 13.08 18.79
C THR A 350 -26.05 12.82 18.39
N SER A 351 -25.30 13.91 18.16
CA SER A 351 -23.86 13.84 17.85
C SER A 351 -23.04 13.22 18.97
N GLU A 352 -23.47 13.38 20.23
CA GLU A 352 -22.78 12.82 21.38
C GLU A 352 -22.95 11.30 21.43
N GLU A 353 -24.17 10.79 21.19
CA GLU A 353 -24.45 9.36 21.10
C GLU A 353 -23.71 8.71 19.92
N ALA A 354 -23.66 9.37 18.76
CA ALA A 354 -22.89 8.87 17.61
C ALA A 354 -21.38 8.77 17.93
N LEU A 355 -20.86 9.71 18.73
CA LEU A 355 -19.48 9.67 19.22
C LEU A 355 -19.27 8.55 20.25
N ARG A 356 -20.22 8.33 21.17
CA ARG A 356 -20.19 7.19 22.11
C ARG A 356 -20.11 5.87 21.35
N LEU A 357 -21.01 5.66 20.40
CA LEU A 357 -21.01 4.46 19.55
C LEU A 357 -19.66 4.29 18.83
N SER A 358 -19.09 5.36 18.29
CA SER A 358 -17.77 5.34 17.65
C SER A 358 -16.65 4.89 18.60
N LYS A 359 -16.70 5.29 19.88
CA LYS A 359 -15.72 4.85 20.89
C LYS A 359 -15.92 3.37 21.27
N MET A 360 -17.16 2.92 21.41
CA MET A 360 -17.45 1.54 21.79
C MET A 360 -17.12 0.54 20.69
N LEU A 361 -17.44 0.85 19.43
CA LEU A 361 -17.04 0.04 18.29
C LEU A 361 -15.52 -0.08 18.15
N ARG A 362 -14.77 0.95 18.58
CA ARG A 362 -13.30 0.90 18.64
C ARG A 362 -12.80 -0.13 19.65
N ASP A 363 -13.43 -0.19 20.82
CA ASP A 363 -13.10 -1.13 21.90
C ASP A 363 -13.57 -2.55 21.56
N ASN A 364 -14.75 -2.71 20.93
CA ASN A 364 -15.21 -3.97 20.36
C ASN A 364 -14.18 -4.52 19.35
N ARG A 365 -13.79 -3.72 18.35
CA ARG A 365 -12.75 -4.11 17.38
C ARG A 365 -11.42 -4.39 18.06
N TYR A 366 -11.04 -3.60 19.07
CA TYR A 366 -9.80 -3.87 19.81
C TYR A 366 -9.81 -5.23 20.50
N THR A 367 -10.93 -5.59 21.12
CA THR A 367 -11.13 -6.90 21.73
C THR A 367 -11.07 -8.00 20.67
N PHE A 368 -11.76 -7.83 19.54
CA PHE A 368 -11.69 -8.77 18.42
C PHE A 368 -10.24 -9.00 17.92
N MET A 369 -9.46 -7.94 17.73
CA MET A 369 -8.05 -8.07 17.30
C MET A 369 -7.20 -8.86 18.31
N ASN A 370 -7.48 -8.74 19.61
CA ASN A 370 -6.80 -9.54 20.64
C ASN A 370 -7.22 -11.02 20.57
N ILE A 371 -8.49 -11.31 20.27
CA ILE A 371 -8.96 -12.68 20.03
C ILE A 371 -8.24 -13.27 18.82
N LEU A 372 -8.14 -12.53 17.70
CA LEU A 372 -7.37 -12.97 16.53
C LEU A 372 -5.91 -13.28 16.88
N ASN A 373 -5.28 -12.43 17.71
CA ASN A 373 -3.91 -12.67 18.15
C ASN A 373 -3.76 -13.97 18.96
N ARG A 374 -4.74 -14.32 19.80
CA ARG A 374 -4.75 -15.61 20.51
C ARG A 374 -4.83 -16.80 19.55
N LEU A 375 -5.66 -16.69 18.51
CA LEU A 375 -5.76 -17.72 17.46
C LEU A 375 -4.46 -17.88 16.68
N VAL A 376 -3.73 -16.78 16.42
CA VAL A 376 -2.39 -16.82 15.80
C VAL A 376 -1.39 -17.50 16.73
N ALA A 377 -1.38 -17.17 18.01
CA ALA A 377 -0.47 -17.76 19.00
C ALA A 377 -0.64 -19.29 19.12
N GLU A 378 -1.87 -19.79 18.91
CA GLU A 378 -2.20 -21.22 18.86
C GLU A 378 -2.01 -21.84 17.46
N GLY A 379 -1.53 -21.08 16.48
CA GLY A 379 -1.15 -21.56 15.15
C GLY A 379 -2.31 -21.72 14.15
N HIS A 380 -3.48 -21.13 14.39
CA HIS A 380 -4.68 -21.32 13.55
C HIS A 380 -4.77 -20.37 12.34
N TYR A 381 -3.69 -20.24 11.56
CA TYR A 381 -3.58 -19.31 10.42
C TYR A 381 -4.58 -19.58 9.29
N ALA A 382 -4.83 -20.83 8.93
CA ALA A 382 -5.72 -21.22 7.85
C ALA A 382 -7.17 -20.81 8.14
N PHE A 383 -7.62 -20.99 9.38
CA PHE A 383 -8.94 -20.55 9.83
C PHE A 383 -9.08 -19.03 9.72
N LEU A 384 -8.09 -18.29 10.24
CA LEU A 384 -8.07 -16.83 10.16
C LEU A 384 -8.09 -16.31 8.73
N SER A 385 -7.36 -16.98 7.83
CA SER A 385 -7.32 -16.62 6.41
C SER A 385 -8.70 -16.65 5.73
N THR A 386 -9.66 -17.43 6.25
CA THR A 386 -11.04 -17.47 5.72
C THR A 386 -11.81 -16.15 5.93
N PHE A 387 -11.38 -15.30 6.88
CA PHE A 387 -11.94 -13.97 7.12
C PHE A 387 -11.44 -12.91 6.14
N LEU A 388 -10.41 -13.22 5.33
CA LEU A 388 -9.81 -12.25 4.43
C LEU A 388 -10.53 -12.14 3.08
N GLU A 389 -11.53 -12.99 2.80
CA GLU A 389 -12.27 -13.00 1.52
C GLU A 389 -11.32 -12.98 0.29
N LEU A 390 -10.36 -13.91 0.28
CA LEU A 390 -9.34 -14.03 -0.77
C LEU A 390 -9.95 -14.29 -2.16
N GLU A 391 -11.11 -14.93 -2.20
CA GLU A 391 -11.91 -15.22 -3.40
C GLU A 391 -12.29 -13.96 -4.19
N ARG A 392 -12.40 -12.80 -3.52
CA ARG A 392 -12.71 -11.53 -4.22
C ARG A 392 -11.63 -11.18 -5.25
N ALA A 393 -10.38 -11.55 -4.99
CA ALA A 393 -9.25 -11.28 -5.88
C ALA A 393 -9.39 -11.95 -7.26
N GLU A 394 -10.20 -13.01 -7.35
CA GLU A 394 -10.45 -13.81 -8.55
C GLU A 394 -11.28 -13.06 -9.60
N PHE A 395 -11.90 -11.94 -9.22
CA PHE A 395 -12.74 -11.15 -10.12
C PHE A 395 -12.05 -9.87 -10.56
N ASN A 396 -12.24 -9.53 -11.83
CA ASN A 396 -12.02 -8.21 -12.39
C ASN A 396 -13.34 -7.47 -12.39
N VAL A 397 -13.36 -6.30 -11.75
CA VAL A 397 -14.54 -5.47 -11.61
C VAL A 397 -14.43 -4.26 -12.54
N LYS A 398 -15.40 -4.10 -13.41
CA LYS A 398 -15.61 -2.88 -14.20
C LYS A 398 -16.86 -2.19 -13.69
N ILE A 399 -16.69 -0.94 -13.26
CA ILE A 399 -17.79 -0.04 -12.94
C ILE A 399 -17.99 0.83 -14.18
N LYS A 400 -19.17 0.78 -14.78
CA LYS A 400 -19.46 1.49 -16.04
C LYS A 400 -19.92 2.92 -15.79
N GLU A 401 -20.77 3.11 -14.79
CA GLU A 401 -21.35 4.41 -14.47
C GLU A 401 -21.44 4.61 -12.95
N VAL A 402 -21.08 5.83 -12.52
CA VAL A 402 -21.12 6.28 -11.14
C VAL A 402 -21.86 7.61 -11.11
N SER A 403 -22.95 7.68 -10.36
CA SER A 403 -23.64 8.93 -10.06
C SER A 403 -23.39 9.34 -8.60
N VAL A 404 -23.65 10.61 -8.28
CA VAL A 404 -23.56 11.11 -6.91
C VAL A 404 -24.90 11.71 -6.53
N LYS A 405 -25.47 11.26 -5.41
CA LYS A 405 -26.71 11.80 -4.84
C LYS A 405 -26.45 12.10 -3.38
N ASN A 406 -26.82 13.30 -2.93
CA ASN A 406 -26.59 13.75 -1.54
C ASN A 406 -25.15 13.52 -1.06
N HIS A 407 -24.17 13.86 -1.91
CA HIS A 407 -22.73 13.67 -1.65
C HIS A 407 -22.27 12.21 -1.48
N ILE A 408 -23.11 11.23 -1.82
CA ILE A 408 -22.81 9.79 -1.74
C ILE A 408 -22.80 9.20 -3.14
N THR A 409 -21.80 8.35 -3.41
CA THR A 409 -21.68 7.64 -4.69
C THR A 409 -22.71 6.54 -4.83
N HIS A 410 -23.31 6.42 -6.00
CA HIS A 410 -24.14 5.30 -6.40
C HIS A 410 -23.55 4.66 -7.65
N ILE A 411 -23.40 3.34 -7.64
CA ILE A 411 -22.99 2.59 -8.81
C ILE A 411 -24.24 2.13 -9.54
N GLU A 412 -24.35 2.47 -10.82
CA GLU A 412 -25.53 2.13 -11.63
C GLU A 412 -25.35 0.77 -12.31
N GLU A 413 -24.14 0.44 -12.76
CA GLU A 413 -23.85 -0.83 -13.41
C GLU A 413 -22.43 -1.34 -13.08
N ILE A 414 -22.37 -2.63 -12.71
CA ILE A 414 -21.13 -3.37 -12.38
C ILE A 414 -21.05 -4.63 -13.24
N GLU A 415 -19.90 -4.83 -13.87
CA GLU A 415 -19.56 -6.05 -14.59
C GLU A 415 -18.42 -6.77 -13.86
N LYS A 416 -18.64 -8.03 -13.45
CA LYS A 416 -17.64 -8.88 -12.79
C LYS A 416 -17.24 -10.03 -13.69
N ASN A 417 -15.96 -10.11 -14.04
CA ASN A 417 -15.41 -11.17 -14.88
C ASN A 417 -14.31 -11.94 -14.15
N PRO A 418 -14.21 -13.27 -14.24
CA PRO A 418 -13.08 -14.01 -13.70
C PRO A 418 -11.73 -13.54 -14.28
N LYS A 419 -10.67 -13.58 -13.45
CA LYS A 419 -9.28 -13.30 -13.83
C LYS A 419 -8.50 -14.59 -14.05
N GLU A 420 -7.61 -14.62 -15.04
CA GLU A 420 -6.71 -15.76 -15.26
C GLU A 420 -5.40 -15.67 -14.43
N ASN A 421 -5.30 -16.59 -13.48
CA ASN A 421 -4.15 -17.32 -12.92
C ASN A 421 -3.01 -16.60 -12.15
N LEU A 422 -2.25 -15.60 -12.65
CA LEU A 422 -1.06 -15.11 -11.90
C LEU A 422 -1.31 -13.93 -10.96
N TYR A 423 -1.99 -12.88 -11.45
CA TYR A 423 -2.22 -11.65 -10.68
C TYR A 423 -3.16 -11.86 -9.48
N VAL A 424 -4.05 -12.86 -9.58
CA VAL A 424 -4.94 -13.27 -8.48
C VAL A 424 -4.12 -13.74 -7.29
N ARG A 425 -3.18 -14.67 -7.52
CA ARG A 425 -2.33 -15.23 -6.47
C ARG A 425 -1.44 -14.17 -5.83
N GLU A 426 -0.91 -13.23 -6.61
CA GLU A 426 -0.16 -12.08 -6.09
C GLU A 426 -0.99 -11.21 -5.14
N GLN A 427 -2.24 -10.93 -5.47
CA GLN A 427 -3.14 -10.14 -4.60
C GLN A 427 -3.53 -10.91 -3.34
N GLN A 428 -3.81 -12.21 -3.44
CA GLN A 428 -4.13 -13.06 -2.29
C GLN A 428 -2.94 -13.17 -1.32
N ALA A 429 -1.74 -13.45 -1.84
CA ALA A 429 -0.51 -13.50 -1.04
C ALA A 429 -0.20 -12.18 -0.35
N ARG A 430 -0.33 -11.05 -1.07
CA ARG A 430 -0.15 -9.72 -0.49
C ARG A 430 -1.15 -9.45 0.64
N ARG A 431 -2.40 -9.85 0.49
CA ARG A 431 -3.45 -9.66 1.49
C ARG A 431 -3.18 -10.47 2.75
N LEU A 432 -2.81 -11.74 2.60
CA LEU A 432 -2.33 -12.59 3.71
C LEU A 432 -1.16 -11.90 4.44
N ARG A 433 -0.13 -11.52 3.69
CA ARG A 433 1.08 -10.91 4.25
C ARG A 433 0.75 -9.69 5.11
N ILE A 434 0.07 -8.70 4.54
CA ILE A 434 -0.19 -7.46 5.27
C ILE A 434 -1.16 -7.69 6.44
N ALA A 435 -2.17 -8.57 6.30
CA ALA A 435 -3.10 -8.85 7.39
C ALA A 435 -2.38 -9.44 8.62
N PHE A 436 -1.52 -10.44 8.42
CA PHE A 436 -0.78 -11.08 9.49
C PHE A 436 0.38 -10.21 10.03
N GLU A 437 1.18 -9.58 9.18
CA GLU A 437 2.21 -8.61 9.62
C GLU A 437 1.58 -7.49 10.46
N THR A 438 0.42 -6.97 10.02
CA THR A 438 -0.24 -5.89 10.76
C THR A 438 -0.85 -6.40 12.06
N LEU A 439 -1.37 -7.62 12.11
CA LEU A 439 -1.88 -8.23 13.35
C LEU A 439 -0.76 -8.42 14.38
N GLU A 440 0.42 -8.90 13.95
CA GLU A 440 1.60 -9.03 14.80
C GLU A 440 2.11 -7.66 15.30
N MET A 441 2.25 -6.68 14.39
CA MET A 441 2.54 -5.29 14.76
C MET A 441 1.46 -4.70 15.68
N TYR A 442 0.21 -5.17 15.54
CA TYR A 442 -0.89 -4.72 16.37
C TYR A 442 -0.69 -5.21 17.81
N ALA A 443 -0.37 -6.49 17.96
CA ALA A 443 -0.14 -7.16 19.23
C ALA A 443 1.10 -6.66 19.99
N SER A 444 2.19 -6.28 19.28
CA SER A 444 3.43 -5.82 19.90
C SER A 444 3.36 -4.41 20.50
N LYS A 445 2.30 -3.64 20.21
CA LYS A 445 2.16 -2.28 20.72
C LYS A 445 1.65 -2.27 22.17
N VAL A 446 2.53 -1.90 23.10
CA VAL A 446 2.28 -1.90 24.55
C VAL A 446 1.18 -0.92 24.99
N GLU A 447 1.10 0.27 24.40
CA GLU A 447 0.13 1.29 24.80
C GLU A 447 -0.92 1.55 23.72
N ARG A 448 -2.20 1.35 24.07
CA ARG A 448 -3.35 1.65 23.20
C ARG A 448 -4.46 2.32 23.99
N ASN A 449 -4.99 3.41 23.42
CA ASN A 449 -6.20 4.03 23.91
C ASN A 449 -7.45 3.26 23.42
N ALA A 450 -7.61 2.04 23.93
CA ALA A 450 -8.73 1.14 23.69
C ALA A 450 -8.89 0.18 24.89
N LEU A 451 -10.14 -0.19 25.21
CA LEU A 451 -10.46 -1.09 26.32
C LEU A 451 -10.56 -2.52 25.79
N LEU A 452 -9.78 -3.41 26.40
CA LEU A 452 -9.90 -4.84 26.19
C LEU A 452 -11.03 -5.36 27.10
N VAL A 453 -12.10 -5.89 26.49
CA VAL A 453 -13.24 -6.45 27.21
C VAL A 453 -13.01 -7.95 27.40
N THR A 454 -13.01 -8.40 28.65
CA THR A 454 -12.74 -9.80 29.00
C THR A 454 -13.62 -10.24 30.15
N SER A 455 -14.12 -11.47 30.09
CA SER A 455 -14.74 -12.19 31.22
C SER A 455 -14.48 -13.68 31.08
N ASN A 456 -14.78 -14.44 32.13
CA ASN A 456 -14.63 -15.89 32.11
C ASN A 456 -15.48 -16.53 30.99
N GLU A 457 -16.70 -16.04 30.79
CA GLU A 457 -17.60 -16.53 29.75
C GLU A 457 -17.06 -16.24 28.34
N ILE A 458 -16.50 -15.05 28.11
CA ILE A 458 -15.83 -14.70 26.85
C ILE A 458 -14.64 -15.65 26.61
N ASP A 459 -13.82 -15.87 27.63
CA ASP A 459 -12.65 -16.75 27.54
C ASP A 459 -13.02 -18.20 27.30
N GLU A 460 -14.09 -18.69 27.94
CA GLU A 460 -14.64 -20.03 27.70
C GLU A 460 -15.03 -20.21 26.23
N LYS A 461 -15.72 -19.23 25.64
CA LYS A 461 -16.09 -19.27 24.21
C LYS A 461 -14.89 -19.28 23.29
N ILE A 462 -13.85 -18.51 23.61
CA ILE A 462 -12.59 -18.54 22.84
C ILE A 462 -11.93 -19.93 22.97
N ILE A 463 -11.92 -20.53 24.16
CA ILE A 463 -11.38 -21.88 24.38
C ILE A 463 -12.19 -22.94 23.62
N GLU A 464 -13.53 -22.84 23.59
CA GLU A 464 -14.39 -23.72 22.79
C GLU A 464 -14.08 -23.61 21.30
N SER A 465 -13.83 -22.40 20.79
CA SER A 465 -13.37 -22.16 19.42
C SER A 465 -12.05 -22.87 19.13
N LEU A 466 -11.04 -22.68 19.99
CA LEU A 466 -9.73 -23.34 19.87
C LEU A 466 -9.85 -24.87 19.91
N LYS A 467 -10.71 -25.41 20.78
CA LYS A 467 -10.99 -26.86 20.83
C LYS A 467 -11.58 -27.37 19.52
N ALA A 468 -12.52 -26.63 18.92
CA ALA A 468 -13.08 -26.99 17.62
C ALA A 468 -12.02 -27.00 16.51
N LEU A 469 -11.08 -26.07 16.55
CA LEU A 469 -9.98 -25.95 15.57
C LEU A 469 -8.90 -27.01 15.70
N LYS A 470 -8.87 -27.79 16.79
CA LYS A 470 -7.99 -28.97 16.91
C LYS A 470 -8.45 -30.15 16.06
N ALA A 471 -9.71 -30.18 15.62
CA ALA A 471 -10.30 -31.25 14.83
C ALA A 471 -10.34 -30.94 13.32
N VAL A 472 -9.32 -30.22 12.82
CA VAL A 472 -9.24 -29.86 11.40
C VAL A 472 -8.59 -31.00 10.59
N PRO A 473 -8.88 -31.13 9.28
CA PRO A 473 -8.22 -32.11 8.43
C PRO A 473 -6.71 -31.88 8.32
N GLU A 474 -5.95 -32.93 7.97
CA GLU A 474 -4.49 -32.88 7.80
C GLU A 474 -4.04 -31.79 6.81
N GLU A 475 -4.79 -31.60 5.72
CA GLU A 475 -4.53 -30.51 4.76
C GLU A 475 -4.48 -29.13 5.43
N ILE A 476 -5.38 -28.87 6.37
CA ILE A 476 -5.43 -27.61 7.11
C ILE A 476 -4.26 -27.50 8.08
N HIS A 477 -3.82 -28.61 8.68
CA HIS A 477 -2.60 -28.64 9.50
C HIS A 477 -1.36 -28.25 8.67
N LEU A 478 -1.22 -28.78 7.46
CA LEU A 478 -0.13 -28.44 6.56
C LEU A 478 -0.13 -26.95 6.18
N ILE A 479 -1.32 -26.38 5.88
CA ILE A 479 -1.45 -24.94 5.59
C ILE A 479 -1.07 -24.09 6.82
N ASN A 480 -1.52 -24.48 8.02
CA ASN A 480 -1.15 -23.80 9.26
C ASN A 480 0.35 -23.78 9.48
N GLU A 481 1.03 -24.91 9.34
CA GLU A 481 2.49 -25.00 9.48
C GLU A 481 3.23 -24.16 8.44
N ALA A 482 2.76 -24.17 7.20
CA ALA A 482 3.37 -23.40 6.12
C ALA A 482 3.26 -21.88 6.38
N LEU A 483 2.08 -21.39 6.80
CA LEU A 483 1.89 -19.98 7.18
C LEU A 483 2.69 -19.62 8.42
N ARG A 484 2.69 -20.47 9.44
CA ARG A 484 3.45 -20.27 10.67
C ARG A 484 4.93 -20.05 10.38
N LYS A 485 5.56 -20.92 9.57
CA LYS A 485 6.96 -20.77 9.17
C LYS A 485 7.25 -19.45 8.42
N GLN A 486 6.28 -18.92 7.69
CA GLN A 486 6.44 -17.64 7.00
C GLN A 486 6.42 -16.46 7.97
N PHE A 487 5.56 -16.48 8.98
CA PHE A 487 5.38 -15.35 9.90
C PHE A 487 6.24 -15.43 11.18
N GLU A 488 6.74 -16.60 11.56
CA GLU A 488 7.74 -16.74 12.64
C GLU A 488 9.19 -16.62 12.13
N GLY A 489 9.41 -16.70 10.82
CA GLY A 489 10.74 -16.58 10.21
C GLY A 489 11.25 -15.13 10.12
N GLU A 490 12.57 -14.96 9.92
CA GLU A 490 13.18 -13.64 9.77
C GLU A 490 12.67 -12.85 8.54
N LYS A 491 12.18 -13.57 7.52
CA LYS A 491 11.70 -12.96 6.29
C LYS A 491 10.59 -13.77 5.63
N VAL A 492 9.50 -13.07 5.32
CA VAL A 492 8.39 -13.60 4.54
C VAL A 492 8.77 -13.72 3.06
N SER A 493 8.54 -14.89 2.47
CA SER A 493 8.72 -15.17 1.04
C SER A 493 7.41 -14.99 0.26
N GLU A 494 7.40 -14.04 -0.67
CA GLU A 494 6.27 -13.78 -1.58
C GLU A 494 5.99 -14.94 -2.55
N GLU A 495 6.98 -15.78 -2.85
CA GLU A 495 6.79 -16.97 -3.68
C GLU A 495 6.04 -18.06 -2.90
N VAL A 496 6.51 -18.36 -1.70
CA VAL A 496 5.87 -19.36 -0.82
C VAL A 496 4.45 -18.93 -0.44
N LEU A 497 4.23 -17.64 -0.11
CA LEU A 497 2.88 -17.16 0.18
C LEU A 497 1.92 -17.28 -1.01
N ARG A 498 2.39 -17.17 -2.25
CA ARG A 498 1.56 -17.38 -3.45
C ARG A 498 1.15 -18.83 -3.60
N GLU A 499 2.05 -19.76 -3.30
CA GLU A 499 1.75 -21.20 -3.28
C GLU A 499 0.73 -21.52 -2.19
N ILE A 500 0.93 -21.01 -0.98
CA ILE A 500 0.00 -21.23 0.14
C ILE A 500 -1.37 -20.63 -0.15
N ALA A 501 -1.43 -19.38 -0.67
CA ALA A 501 -2.68 -18.79 -1.12
C ALA A 501 -3.39 -19.63 -2.18
N GLY A 502 -2.60 -20.37 -2.99
CA GLY A 502 -3.03 -21.42 -3.91
C GLY A 502 -3.93 -22.47 -3.28
N CYS A 503 -3.56 -22.90 -2.08
CA CYS A 503 -4.19 -23.98 -1.34
C CYS A 503 -5.40 -23.53 -0.50
N ILE A 504 -5.57 -22.22 -0.25
CA ILE A 504 -6.70 -21.73 0.55
C ILE A 504 -7.92 -21.56 -0.35
N SER A 505 -8.90 -22.47 -0.19
CA SER A 505 -10.18 -22.43 -0.89
C SER A 505 -11.26 -21.72 -0.06
N SER A 506 -12.24 -21.10 -0.74
CA SER A 506 -13.45 -20.59 -0.11
C SER A 506 -14.27 -21.70 0.54
N GLU A 507 -14.19 -22.94 0.04
CA GLU A 507 -14.85 -24.12 0.60
C GLU A 507 -14.37 -24.48 2.00
N HIS A 508 -13.13 -24.11 2.35
CA HIS A 508 -12.61 -24.30 3.72
C HIS A 508 -13.48 -23.59 4.76
N ARG A 509 -14.16 -22.50 4.38
CA ARG A 509 -15.12 -21.78 5.22
C ARG A 509 -16.24 -22.68 5.75
N GLU A 510 -16.60 -23.73 5.00
CA GLU A 510 -17.71 -24.64 5.27
C GLU A 510 -17.32 -25.88 6.09
N LEU A 511 -16.02 -26.05 6.39
CA LEU A 511 -15.56 -27.12 7.28
C LEU A 511 -16.32 -27.07 8.61
N ALA A 512 -16.79 -28.22 9.07
CA ALA A 512 -17.61 -28.30 10.29
C ALA A 512 -16.88 -27.72 11.52
N SER A 513 -15.57 -27.98 11.64
CA SER A 513 -14.71 -27.40 12.68
C SER A 513 -14.62 -25.88 12.58
N PHE A 514 -14.49 -25.32 11.37
CA PHE A 514 -14.43 -23.87 11.16
C PHE A 514 -15.78 -23.20 11.44
N ARG A 515 -16.90 -23.80 11.01
CA ARG A 515 -18.25 -23.29 11.31
C ARG A 515 -18.50 -23.29 12.82
N LYS A 516 -18.16 -24.38 13.51
CA LYS A 516 -18.28 -24.46 14.97
C LYS A 516 -17.39 -23.42 15.67
N ALA A 517 -16.13 -23.32 15.26
CA ALA A 517 -15.19 -22.34 15.79
C ALA A 517 -15.68 -20.90 15.61
N ARG A 518 -16.22 -20.57 14.43
CA ARG A 518 -16.82 -19.27 14.14
C ARG A 518 -18.03 -19.00 15.03
N GLY A 519 -18.94 -19.95 15.19
CA GLY A 519 -20.09 -19.80 16.09
C GLY A 519 -19.68 -19.48 17.53
N HIS A 520 -18.64 -20.15 18.06
CA HIS A 520 -18.11 -19.82 19.37
C HIS A 520 -17.47 -18.41 19.44
N LEU A 521 -16.83 -17.94 18.35
CA LEU A 521 -16.31 -16.56 18.31
C LEU A 521 -17.44 -15.53 18.18
N GLU A 522 -18.50 -15.83 17.45
CA GLU A 522 -19.71 -15.02 17.39
C GLU A 522 -20.33 -14.88 18.78
N ASP A 523 -20.49 -15.99 19.52
CA ASP A 523 -20.93 -15.98 20.92
C ASP A 523 -20.01 -15.12 21.81
N ALA A 524 -18.69 -15.24 21.66
CA ALA A 524 -17.73 -14.42 22.41
C ALA A 524 -17.92 -12.92 22.11
N MET A 525 -18.11 -12.56 20.83
CA MET A 525 -18.34 -11.17 20.44
C MET A 525 -19.72 -10.65 20.84
N HIS A 526 -20.73 -11.53 20.97
CA HIS A 526 -22.01 -11.18 21.56
C HIS A 526 -21.86 -10.77 23.03
N LEU A 527 -21.14 -11.56 23.82
CA LEU A 527 -20.85 -11.23 25.23
C LEU A 527 -20.05 -9.92 25.37
N VAL A 528 -19.08 -9.69 24.48
CA VAL A 528 -18.35 -8.41 24.41
C VAL A 528 -19.30 -7.25 24.12
N ALA A 529 -20.22 -7.43 23.17
CA ALA A 529 -21.21 -6.41 22.83
C ALA A 529 -22.15 -6.11 24.01
N GLU A 530 -22.58 -7.12 24.76
CA GLU A 530 -23.40 -6.96 25.98
C GLU A 530 -22.71 -6.14 27.06
N GLN A 531 -21.44 -6.44 27.35
CA GLN A 531 -20.67 -5.70 28.35
C GLN A 531 -20.44 -4.25 27.93
N LEU A 532 -20.15 -4.02 26.64
CA LEU A 532 -20.03 -2.66 26.12
C LEU A 532 -21.37 -1.93 26.20
N ASP A 533 -22.46 -2.55 25.73
CA ASP A 533 -23.81 -1.99 25.75
C ASP A 533 -24.25 -1.55 27.15
N ALA A 534 -23.96 -2.38 28.17
CA ALA A 534 -24.19 -2.08 29.59
C ALA A 534 -23.34 -0.90 30.11
N ALA A 535 -22.18 -0.66 29.51
CA ALA A 535 -21.29 0.45 29.85
C ALA A 535 -21.63 1.76 29.12
N TRP A 536 -22.78 1.87 28.43
CA TRP A 536 -23.14 3.05 27.62
C TRP A 536 -23.03 4.40 28.36
N GLU A 537 -23.41 4.44 29.64
CA GLU A 537 -23.36 5.63 30.49
C GLU A 537 -22.02 5.79 31.26
N ASN A 538 -21.04 4.92 31.01
CA ASN A 538 -19.73 5.00 31.67
C ASN A 538 -18.94 6.23 31.18
N ASP A 539 -18.24 6.89 32.10
CA ASP A 539 -17.38 8.07 31.85
C ASP A 539 -16.34 7.88 30.73
N ARG A 540 -15.96 6.63 30.44
CA ARG A 540 -15.12 6.30 29.28
C ARG A 540 -15.74 6.77 27.96
N TYR A 541 -17.05 6.61 27.83
CA TYR A 541 -17.80 6.86 26.60
C TYR A 541 -18.48 8.21 26.61
N THR A 542 -19.03 8.62 27.75
CA THR A 542 -19.61 9.94 27.92
C THR A 542 -18.52 11.01 27.94
N ARG A 543 -18.87 12.27 27.69
CA ARG A 543 -18.01 13.41 27.99
C ARG A 543 -18.66 14.16 29.14
N THR A 544 -17.92 14.45 30.21
CA THR A 544 -18.35 15.49 31.15
C THR A 544 -18.35 16.83 30.43
N LEU A 545 -19.41 17.61 30.60
CA LEU A 545 -19.64 18.92 29.97
C LEU A 545 -18.48 19.94 30.11
N SER A 546 -17.48 19.68 30.96
CA SER A 546 -16.27 20.51 31.14
C SER A 546 -15.41 20.61 29.88
N ASP A 547 -15.33 19.55 29.08
CA ASP A 547 -14.38 19.48 27.96
C ASP A 547 -14.92 20.07 26.66
N SER A 548 -16.21 20.39 26.64
CA SER A 548 -16.92 20.98 25.49
C SER A 548 -16.66 22.48 25.32
N ILE A 549 -16.25 23.19 26.38
CA ILE A 549 -16.05 24.65 26.33
C ILE A 549 -14.67 25.02 25.78
N GLU A 550 -13.64 24.18 25.95
CA GLU A 550 -12.30 24.46 25.41
C GLU A 550 -12.16 24.23 23.90
N LEU A 551 -13.08 23.48 23.27
CA LEU A 551 -13.03 23.18 21.83
C LEU A 551 -13.89 24.10 20.96
N LEU A 552 -14.70 24.98 21.55
CA LEU A 552 -15.41 26.05 20.83
C LEU A 552 -14.58 27.34 20.72
N PHE A 553 -13.39 27.40 21.35
CA PHE A 553 -12.50 28.57 21.35
C PHE A 553 -11.07 28.28 20.88
N ARG A 554 -10.86 27.19 20.13
CA ARG A 554 -9.62 26.99 19.37
C ARG A 554 -9.95 26.73 17.91
N ASP A 555 -9.62 27.75 17.12
CA ASP A 555 -9.65 27.94 15.66
C ASP A 555 -10.99 28.39 15.05
#